data_AF-A0A2A7AV78-F1
#
_entry.id   AF-A0A2A7AV78-F1
#
_cell.length_a   1.000
_cell.length_b   1.000
_cell.length_c   1.000
_cell.angle_alpha   90.00
_cell.angle_beta   90.00
_cell.angle_gamma   90.00
#
_symmetry.space_group_name_H-M   'P 1'
#
loop_
_entity.id
_entity.type
_entity.pdbx_description
1 polymer ?
#
loop_
_entity_poly.entity_id
_entity_poly.type
_entity_poly.pdbx_seq_one_letter_code
_entity_poly.pdbx_strand_id
1 'polypeptide(L)'
;MDNQNMTYPELRDLFVEHNKTQLAKPMSAYIVFADSNWPDRHYPLRSRTYEVSSDNKAFRSRCCSTSLFGSCLDGTDQMVRLDCYMKDFGNKGGWVVDHCYLKENGDESDV
;
A
#
# COMPACT_ATOMS: atom_id res chain seq x y z
N MET A 1 14.69 -10.27 -9.02
CA MET A 1 13.77 -11.23 -8.39
C MET A 1 12.37 -10.79 -8.78
N ASP A 2 11.53 -11.70 -9.24
CA ASP A 2 10.17 -11.36 -9.64
C ASP A 2 9.39 -10.95 -8.39
N ASN A 3 9.32 -9.64 -8.11
CA ASN A 3 8.41 -9.13 -7.10
C ASN A 3 7.01 -9.53 -7.54
N GLN A 4 6.46 -10.55 -6.90
CA GLN A 4 5.19 -11.13 -7.33
C GLN A 4 4.09 -10.09 -7.15
N ASN A 5 3.57 -9.62 -8.28
CA ASN A 5 2.43 -8.72 -8.31
C ASN A 5 1.22 -9.43 -7.70
N MET A 6 0.52 -8.72 -6.81
CA MET A 6 -0.69 -9.20 -6.15
C MET A 6 -1.76 -8.12 -6.18
N THR A 7 -2.99 -8.51 -5.95
CA THR A 7 -4.12 -7.58 -5.78
C THR A 7 -4.06 -6.91 -4.40
N TYR A 8 -4.78 -5.80 -4.23
CA TYR A 8 -4.87 -5.14 -2.93
C TYR A 8 -5.49 -6.03 -1.82
N PRO A 9 -6.58 -6.80 -2.08
CA PRO A 9 -7.10 -7.74 -1.10
C PRO A 9 -6.07 -8.79 -0.66
N GLU A 10 -5.27 -9.34 -1.58
CA GLU A 10 -4.20 -10.29 -1.25
C GLU A 10 -3.11 -9.65 -0.39
N LEU A 11 -2.67 -8.42 -0.73
CA LEU A 11 -1.73 -7.68 0.10
C LEU A 11 -2.27 -7.44 1.51
N ARG A 12 -3.54 -7.03 1.61
CA ARG A 12 -4.20 -6.79 2.90
C ARG A 12 -4.22 -8.05 3.75
N ASP A 13 -4.63 -9.17 3.17
CA ASP A 13 -4.73 -10.44 3.89
C ASP A 13 -3.33 -10.94 4.32
N LEU A 14 -2.31 -10.76 3.47
CA LEU A 14 -0.90 -11.02 3.81
C LEU A 14 -0.44 -10.18 5.01
N PHE A 15 -0.70 -8.86 5.01
CA PHE A 15 -0.34 -7.98 6.12
C PHE A 15 -1.10 -8.30 7.41
N VAL A 16 -2.39 -8.63 7.31
CA VAL A 16 -3.19 -9.06 8.45
C VAL A 16 -2.64 -10.35 9.05
N GLU A 17 -2.26 -11.33 8.22
CA GLU A 17 -1.66 -12.58 8.69
C GLU A 17 -0.29 -12.35 9.33
N HIS A 18 0.56 -11.55 8.69
CA HIS A 18 1.87 -11.16 9.23
C HIS A 18 1.75 -10.54 10.62
N ASN A 19 0.80 -9.62 10.79
CA ASN A 19 0.56 -8.91 12.05
C ASN A 19 -0.04 -9.81 13.16
N LYS A 20 -0.53 -11.02 12.87
CA LYS A 20 -0.92 -11.97 13.93
C LYS A 20 0.29 -12.40 14.75
N THR A 21 1.48 -12.41 14.15
CA THR A 21 2.73 -12.72 14.81
C THR A 21 3.30 -11.45 15.43
N GLN A 22 3.02 -11.22 16.72
CA GLN A 22 3.32 -9.94 17.41
C GLN A 22 4.81 -9.53 17.45
N LEU A 23 5.73 -10.42 17.08
CA LEU A 23 7.18 -10.19 17.08
C LEU A 23 7.75 -9.87 15.69
N ALA A 24 6.93 -9.89 14.65
CA ALA A 24 7.40 -9.67 13.29
C ALA A 24 7.72 -8.19 13.04
N LYS A 25 8.90 -7.90 12.47
CA LYS A 25 9.23 -6.54 12.02
C LYS A 25 8.18 -6.09 10.98
N PRO A 26 7.76 -4.81 10.99
CA PRO A 26 6.84 -4.31 9.98
C PRO A 26 7.39 -4.52 8.57
N MET A 27 6.53 -4.94 7.65
CA MET A 27 6.88 -5.09 6.25
C MET A 27 6.35 -3.88 5.48
N SER A 28 7.13 -3.43 4.49
CA SER A 28 6.67 -2.42 3.54
C SER A 28 6.22 -3.06 2.24
N ALA A 29 5.24 -2.45 1.58
CA ALA A 29 4.81 -2.79 0.24
C ALA A 29 4.48 -1.53 -0.55
N TYR A 30 4.33 -1.69 -1.85
CA TYR A 30 3.94 -0.65 -2.77
C TYR A 30 2.56 -0.96 -3.33
N ILE A 31 1.70 0.05 -3.34
CA ILE A 31 0.41 0.03 -4.03
C ILE A 31 0.55 0.91 -5.27
N VAL A 32 0.32 0.31 -6.44
CA VAL A 32 0.35 1.01 -7.72
C VAL A 32 -1.07 1.29 -8.18
N PHE A 33 -1.40 2.56 -8.38
CA PHE A 33 -2.71 2.96 -8.90
C PHE A 33 -2.74 2.93 -10.43
N ALA A 34 -3.84 2.47 -11.02
CA ALA A 34 -4.01 2.41 -12.47
C ALA A 34 -3.91 3.80 -13.12
N ASP A 35 -3.19 3.89 -14.25
CA ASP A 35 -3.06 5.14 -15.03
C ASP A 35 -4.44 5.65 -15.51
N SER A 36 -5.38 4.74 -15.75
CA SER A 36 -6.77 5.05 -16.13
C SER A 36 -7.57 5.85 -15.08
N ASN A 37 -7.06 6.00 -13.86
CA ASN A 37 -7.68 6.87 -12.86
C ASN A 37 -7.63 8.36 -13.27
N TRP A 38 -6.71 8.74 -14.15
CA TRP A 38 -6.51 10.13 -14.59
C TRP A 38 -6.49 10.23 -16.13
N PRO A 39 -7.66 10.12 -16.79
CA PRO A 39 -7.73 10.08 -18.27
C PRO A 39 -7.17 11.34 -18.95
N ASP A 40 -7.26 12.50 -18.28
CA ASP A 40 -6.81 13.79 -18.82
C ASP A 40 -5.36 14.14 -18.45
N ARG A 41 -4.69 13.31 -17.64
CA ARG A 41 -3.33 13.59 -17.16
C ARG A 41 -2.52 12.31 -16.96
N HIS A 42 -1.39 12.24 -17.65
CA HIS A 42 -0.44 11.16 -17.44
C HIS A 42 0.39 11.37 -16.16
N TYR A 43 0.42 10.35 -15.30
CA TYR A 43 1.31 10.30 -14.14
C TYR A 43 2.34 9.18 -14.33
N PRO A 44 3.64 9.48 -14.22
CA PRO A 44 4.68 8.46 -14.24
C PRO A 44 4.43 7.38 -13.17
N LEU A 45 4.93 6.15 -13.40
CA LEU A 45 4.75 5.03 -12.47
C LEU A 45 5.09 5.40 -11.02
N ARG A 46 6.19 6.12 -10.81
CA ARG A 46 6.64 6.56 -9.49
C ARG A 46 5.65 7.50 -8.79
N SER A 47 4.96 8.35 -9.54
CA SER A 47 3.97 9.31 -9.03
C SER A 47 2.59 8.68 -8.76
N ARG A 48 2.36 7.45 -9.22
CA ARG A 48 1.14 6.67 -8.95
C ARG A 48 1.40 5.47 -8.03
N THR A 49 2.58 5.41 -7.41
CA THR A 49 2.99 4.31 -6.54
C THR A 49 3.22 4.83 -5.13
N TYR A 50 2.54 4.23 -4.16
CA TYR A 50 2.62 4.62 -2.76
C TYR A 50 3.18 3.50 -1.90
N GLU A 51 4.17 3.81 -1.08
CA GLU A 51 4.67 2.93 -0.03
C GLU A 51 3.67 2.88 1.13
N VAL A 52 3.37 1.68 1.59
CA VAL A 52 2.54 1.41 2.77
C VAL A 52 3.25 0.40 3.67
N SER A 53 3.05 0.54 4.98
CA SER A 53 3.57 -0.39 5.98
C SER A 53 2.47 -1.30 6.51
N SER A 54 2.83 -2.54 6.86
CA SER A 54 1.95 -3.50 7.55
C SER A 54 1.50 -2.99 8.91
N ASP A 55 2.19 -2.05 9.55
CA ASP A 55 1.78 -1.44 10.83
C ASP A 55 0.59 -0.45 10.71
N ASN A 56 0.13 -0.20 9.48
CA ASN A 56 -1.10 0.58 9.27
C ASN A 56 -2.30 -0.04 9.99
N LYS A 57 -3.17 0.82 10.54
CA LYS A 57 -4.37 0.40 11.28
C LYS A 57 -5.32 -0.44 10.44
N ALA A 58 -5.36 -0.19 9.13
CA ALA A 58 -6.09 -1.01 8.14
C ALA A 58 -5.79 -2.52 8.22
N PHE A 59 -4.61 -2.92 8.71
CA PHE A 59 -4.15 -4.31 8.75
C PHE A 59 -4.15 -4.91 10.16
N ARG A 60 -4.70 -4.20 11.15
CA ARG A 60 -4.74 -4.64 12.55
C ARG A 60 -6.13 -5.15 12.90
N SER A 61 -6.24 -6.44 13.18
CA SER A 61 -7.50 -7.14 13.45
C SER A 61 -8.30 -6.63 14.66
N ARG A 62 -7.68 -5.85 15.56
CA ARG A 62 -8.30 -5.34 16.80
C ARG A 62 -8.58 -3.82 16.78
N CYS A 63 -8.42 -3.15 15.64
CA CYS A 63 -8.62 -1.70 15.56
C CYS A 63 -10.02 -1.33 15.05
N CYS A 64 -10.71 -0.44 15.76
CA CYS A 64 -12.00 0.14 15.35
C CYS A 64 -11.89 1.09 14.15
N SER A 65 -10.70 1.23 13.56
CA SER A 65 -10.37 2.18 12.50
C SER A 65 -9.58 1.46 11.42
N THR A 66 -9.95 1.69 10.17
CA THR A 66 -9.35 1.08 8.98
C THR A 66 -8.45 2.05 8.23
N SER A 67 -7.86 3.05 8.92
CA SER A 67 -7.04 4.07 8.25
C SER A 67 -5.83 3.43 7.56
N LEU A 68 -5.61 3.81 6.30
CA LEU A 68 -4.47 3.41 5.48
C LEU A 68 -3.70 4.65 5.09
N PHE A 69 -2.50 4.78 5.65
CA PHE A 69 -1.56 5.82 5.28
C PHE A 69 -0.53 5.29 4.30
N GLY A 70 -0.21 6.10 3.30
CA GLY A 70 0.87 5.82 2.36
C GLY A 70 1.61 7.08 1.93
N SER A 71 2.81 6.87 1.38
CA SER A 71 3.68 7.93 0.88
C SER A 71 4.03 7.66 -0.58
N CYS A 72 3.81 8.64 -1.45
CA CYS A 72 4.16 8.56 -2.85
C CYS A 72 5.67 8.41 -3.02
N LEU A 73 6.07 7.54 -3.95
CA LEU A 73 7.47 7.26 -4.20
C LEU A 73 8.24 8.44 -4.79
N ASP A 74 7.57 9.38 -5.45
CA ASP A 74 8.20 10.57 -6.03
C ASP A 74 8.44 11.70 -5.01
N GLY A 75 7.89 11.56 -3.80
CA GLY A 75 8.02 12.53 -2.71
C GLY A 75 6.94 13.60 -2.65
N THR A 76 6.00 13.69 -3.59
CA THR A 76 5.02 14.80 -3.63
C THR A 76 3.96 14.69 -2.54
N ASP A 77 3.51 13.48 -2.25
CA ASP A 77 2.47 13.20 -1.26
C ASP A 77 3.04 12.30 -0.17
N GLN A 78 3.15 12.79 1.07
CA GLN A 78 3.69 12.01 2.19
C GLN A 78 2.63 11.80 3.27
N MET A 79 2.53 10.56 3.77
CA MET A 79 1.61 10.18 4.86
C MET A 79 0.15 10.56 4.59
N VAL A 80 -0.32 10.35 3.36
CA VAL A 80 -1.69 10.65 2.94
C VAL A 80 -2.65 9.51 3.27
N ARG A 81 -3.93 9.84 3.49
CA ARG A 81 -5.01 8.90 3.79
C ARG A 81 -5.51 8.22 2.51
N LEU A 82 -4.83 7.16 2.09
CA LEU A 82 -5.21 6.37 0.92
C LEU A 82 -6.60 5.73 1.07
N ASP A 83 -7.01 5.41 2.31
CA ASP A 83 -8.37 4.91 2.58
C ASP A 83 -9.49 5.88 2.15
N CYS A 84 -9.21 7.19 2.03
CA CYS A 84 -10.16 8.18 1.51
C CYS A 84 -10.18 8.27 -0.04
N TYR A 85 -9.17 7.73 -0.72
CA TYR A 85 -9.05 7.82 -2.17
C TYR A 85 -9.38 6.50 -2.86
N MET A 86 -9.13 5.35 -2.21
CA MET A 86 -9.20 4.04 -2.83
C MET A 86 -10.61 3.52 -3.06
N LYS A 87 -10.87 2.92 -4.22
CA LYS A 87 -12.13 2.23 -4.52
C LYS A 87 -12.39 1.06 -3.58
N ASP A 88 -11.36 0.32 -3.20
CA ASP A 88 -11.43 -0.85 -2.30
C ASP A 88 -11.97 -0.51 -0.90
N PHE A 89 -11.98 0.77 -0.52
CA PHE A 89 -12.56 1.26 0.73
C PHE A 89 -14.02 1.74 0.59
N GLY A 90 -14.64 1.52 -0.58
CA GLY A 90 -16.03 1.91 -0.85
C GLY A 90 -16.21 3.35 -1.34
N ASN A 91 -15.12 4.06 -1.67
CA ASN A 91 -15.20 5.43 -2.18
C ASN A 91 -15.78 5.44 -3.59
N LYS A 92 -16.89 6.17 -3.78
CA LYS A 92 -17.53 6.34 -5.10
C LYS A 92 -16.60 7.12 -6.03
N GLY A 93 -16.16 6.50 -7.12
CA GLY A 93 -15.17 7.08 -8.03
C GLY A 93 -13.74 7.08 -7.45
N GLY A 94 -13.48 6.27 -6.43
CA GLY A 94 -12.14 6.12 -5.87
C GLY A 94 -11.15 5.53 -6.87
N TRP A 95 -9.87 5.75 -6.60
CA TRP A 95 -8.76 5.26 -7.41
C TRP A 95 -8.71 3.74 -7.38
N VAL A 96 -8.58 3.17 -8.58
CA VAL A 96 -8.44 1.74 -8.82
C VAL A 96 -6.97 1.35 -8.65
N VAL A 97 -6.72 0.33 -7.85
CA VAL A 97 -5.40 -0.30 -7.75
C VAL A 97 -5.17 -1.17 -8.99
N ASP A 98 -4.00 -1.01 -9.60
CA ASP A 98 -3.54 -1.85 -10.70
C ASP A 98 -2.92 -3.14 -10.14
N HIS A 99 -1.90 -2.99 -9.30
CA HIS A 99 -1.26 -4.09 -8.60
C HIS A 99 -0.52 -3.59 -7.35
N CYS A 100 -0.16 -4.54 -6.50
CA CYS A 100 0.67 -4.33 -5.32
C CYS A 100 1.89 -5.24 -5.39
N TYR A 101 2.99 -4.85 -4.74
CA TYR A 101 4.15 -5.71 -4.58
C TYR A 101 4.90 -5.38 -3.29
N LEU A 102 5.58 -6.37 -2.71
CA LEU A 102 6.37 -6.15 -1.49
C LEU A 102 7.58 -5.28 -1.79
N LYS A 103 7.93 -4.39 -0.85
CA LYS A 103 9.23 -3.72 -0.87
C LYS A 103 10.25 -4.77 -0.46
N GLU A 104 11.30 -4.94 -1.25
CA GLU A 104 12.43 -5.77 -0.83
C GLU A 104 12.97 -5.16 0.47
N ASN A 105 12.95 -5.96 1.55
CA ASN A 105 13.70 -5.61 2.73
C ASN A 105 15.16 -5.64 2.28
N GLY A 106 15.75 -4.47 2.03
CA GLY A 106 17.20 -4.40 1.97
C GLY A 106 17.69 -5.02 3.26
N ASP A 107 18.48 -6.09 3.16
CA ASP A 107 19.16 -6.68 4.30
C ASP A 107 19.97 -5.56 4.95
N GLU A 108 19.37 -4.88 5.93
CA GLU A 108 20.07 -4.07 6.89
C GLU A 108 20.75 -5.09 7.81
N SER A 109 21.83 -5.66 7.29
CA SER A 109 22.84 -6.34 8.10
C SER A 109 23.26 -5.34 9.16
N ASP A 110 22.83 -5.61 10.39
CA ASP A 110 23.29 -4.95 11.61
C ASP A 110 24.80 -4.66 11.52
N VAL A 111 25.17 -3.38 11.53
CA VAL A 111 26.54 -2.89 11.79
C VAL A 111 26.57 -2.08 13.06
#